data_AF-A0A2J7QD74-F1
#
_entry.id   AF-A0A2J7QD74-F1
#
_cell.length_a   1.000
_cell.length_b   1.000
_cell.length_c   1.000
_cell.angle_alpha   90.00
_cell.angle_beta   90.00
_cell.angle_gamma   90.00
#
_symmetry.space_group_name_H-M   'P 1'
#
loop_
_entity.id
_entity.type
_entity.pdbx_description
1 polymer ?
#
loop_
_entity_poly.entity_id
_entity_poly.type
_entity_poly.pdbx_seq_one_letter_code
_entity_poly.pdbx_strand_id
1 'polypeptide(L)'
;MDYAELKNKVIRPKKRLAEGTEPELSSDGELRAQPRGTVKRTKKSAKYDTKQSSNKTQNISTSQNHNETKNRIEPGSVPQADSEAQSLGIEITNREAIHTLANRKPVVSVLRVLSEQRLAASFRRRPEGDREGLGGKAVEGEDTFPFDWLGAGREEPGQRSQYSDWLRAGREEPRQRSQYSDWLLAGRNTVFIQGAAATPVPLVKAMTAVAKEARLKDIKVCHIHTEGPAPYSHKDYEGIFRTYSFFIGANVRKGIAEGHADSVPIFLSQIPSLFHKKIFQPSISLIQVSAPDRHGFCSLGTSVDCVPAALMHSKTIIAQVNEKMPRTFGDTVIHQSQIDYAVELDCPIVQHERKAPSEAEKEIGKLIAENLVEDGATLQMGIGSIPDAVLSALKGHKHLGIHSEMFSDGVVDLVKCGAITNSEKSMHKGKIIGSFLMGSQKLYDFVHDNPSIEMLAVDHVNDTDIISKQTKMTAINSCISVDLSGQVNADSIGTRMYSGFGGQLDFIYGAAIAADKKGKPIIALESTTKTGESKIVPYLKEGAGVVTTRGHVRYVVTEHGIADLFGKSLQQRSYALINIAHPKHREALTKAAFERFKVMPSP
;
A
#
# COMPACT_ATOMS: atom_id res chain seq x y z
N MET A 1 22.18 2.14 13.50
CA MET A 1 22.46 3.46 12.91
C MET A 1 21.59 4.50 13.59
N ASP A 2 22.20 5.48 14.27
CA ASP A 2 21.48 6.60 14.88
C ASP A 2 21.47 7.84 13.97
N TYR A 3 20.92 8.96 14.47
CA TYR A 3 20.86 10.22 13.71
C TYR A 3 22.24 10.86 13.46
N ALA A 4 23.19 10.73 14.38
CA ALA A 4 24.53 11.29 14.23
C ALA A 4 25.31 10.57 13.11
N GLU A 5 25.12 9.26 12.97
CA GLU A 5 25.70 8.47 11.87
C GLU A 5 25.06 8.80 10.51
N LEU A 6 23.74 9.04 10.47
CA LEU A 6 23.02 9.39 9.23
C LEU A 6 23.39 10.78 8.70
N LYS A 7 23.60 11.77 9.59
CA LYS A 7 23.90 13.16 9.18
C LYS A 7 25.15 13.26 8.29
N ASN A 8 26.15 12.42 8.52
CA ASN A 8 27.41 12.41 7.77
C ASN A 8 27.31 11.67 6.42
N LYS A 9 26.16 11.08 6.09
CA LYS A 9 25.90 10.33 4.85
C LYS A 9 24.87 11.01 3.93
N VAL A 10 24.36 12.19 4.30
CA VAL A 10 23.41 12.92 3.45
C VAL A 10 24.14 13.55 2.26
N ILE A 11 23.66 13.24 1.07
CA ILE A 11 24.15 13.77 -0.21
C ILE A 11 23.02 14.60 -0.83
N ARG A 12 23.39 15.69 -1.49
CA ARG A 12 22.44 16.52 -2.27
C ARG A 12 22.74 16.34 -3.76
N PRO A 13 21.88 15.64 -4.52
CA PRO A 13 22.12 15.44 -5.95
C PRO A 13 22.19 16.79 -6.68
N LYS A 14 23.23 16.99 -7.50
CA LYS A 14 23.28 18.16 -8.38
C LYS A 14 22.14 18.06 -9.40
N LYS A 15 21.13 18.93 -9.28
CA LYS A 15 20.20 19.19 -10.36
C LYS A 15 21.02 19.77 -11.52
N ARG A 16 21.27 18.98 -12.56
CA ARG A 16 21.67 19.53 -13.87
C ARG A 16 20.52 20.43 -14.32
N LEU A 17 20.72 21.73 -14.20
CA LEU A 17 20.01 22.66 -15.05
C LEU A 17 20.29 22.21 -16.49
N ALA A 18 19.24 22.01 -17.28
CA ALA A 18 19.42 22.00 -18.70
C ALA A 18 19.84 23.42 -19.09
N GLU A 19 21.13 23.62 -19.37
CA GLU A 19 21.63 24.81 -20.05
C GLU A 19 21.14 24.76 -21.51
N GLY A 20 19.82 24.90 -21.67
CA GLY A 20 19.19 25.23 -22.93
C GLY A 20 19.31 26.73 -23.10
N THR A 21 20.11 27.14 -24.09
CA THR A 21 20.14 28.51 -24.61
C THR A 21 18.71 29.04 -24.79
N GLU A 22 18.37 30.14 -24.11
CA GLU A 22 17.17 30.90 -24.43
C GLU A 22 17.26 31.35 -25.90
N PRO A 23 16.24 31.11 -26.75
CA PRO A 23 16.21 31.70 -28.07
C PRO A 23 15.90 33.19 -27.92
N GLU A 24 16.88 34.03 -28.29
CA GLU A 24 16.68 35.48 -28.37
C GLU A 24 15.50 35.81 -29.29
N LEU A 25 14.51 36.54 -28.76
CA LEU A 25 13.43 37.11 -29.55
C LEU A 25 13.97 38.33 -30.30
N SER A 26 14.45 38.12 -31.53
CA SER A 26 14.72 39.22 -32.46
C SER A 26 13.40 39.90 -32.86
N SER A 27 13.30 41.19 -32.58
CA SER A 27 12.27 42.06 -33.14
C SER A 27 12.41 42.21 -34.66
N ASP A 28 11.29 42.52 -35.31
CA ASP A 28 11.11 42.90 -36.73
C ASP A 28 11.14 41.78 -37.80
N GLY A 29 10.17 41.85 -38.72
CA GLY A 29 10.20 41.12 -40.00
C GLY A 29 8.92 40.32 -40.34
N GLU A 30 7.89 40.99 -40.88
CA GLU A 30 6.74 40.31 -41.51
C GLU A 30 7.16 39.43 -42.70
N LEU A 31 6.36 38.42 -43.08
CA LEU A 31 5.92 38.24 -44.48
C LEU A 31 4.79 37.20 -44.69
N ARG A 32 3.66 37.70 -45.20
CA ARG A 32 2.66 37.10 -46.14
C ARG A 32 2.15 35.66 -45.95
N ALA A 33 0.83 35.57 -45.76
CA ALA A 33 0.01 34.45 -46.23
C ALA A 33 -0.38 34.57 -47.72
N GLN A 34 -0.64 33.44 -48.41
CA GLN A 34 -1.45 33.20 -49.64
C GLN A 34 -1.46 31.64 -49.91
N PRO A 35 -2.40 31.02 -50.66
CA PRO A 35 -3.42 30.21 -49.98
C PRO A 35 -3.89 28.90 -50.67
N ARG A 36 -4.88 28.25 -50.03
CA ARG A 36 -5.89 27.29 -50.59
C ARG A 36 -5.45 25.92 -51.11
N GLY A 37 -5.95 24.88 -50.46
CA GLY A 37 -6.28 23.57 -51.05
C GLY A 37 -7.72 23.19 -50.68
N THR A 38 -8.62 23.08 -51.66
CA THR A 38 -10.07 22.86 -51.42
C THR A 38 -10.46 21.43 -51.74
N VAL A 39 -11.15 20.71 -50.84
CA VAL A 39 -11.89 19.48 -51.17
C VAL A 39 -13.34 19.61 -50.70
N LYS A 40 -14.27 19.14 -51.54
CA LYS A 40 -15.70 19.48 -51.49
C LYS A 40 -16.47 18.68 -50.45
N ARG A 41 -17.47 19.33 -49.85
CA ARG A 41 -18.65 18.67 -49.26
C ARG A 41 -19.43 17.89 -50.32
N THR A 42 -19.89 16.69 -49.97
CA THR A 42 -21.15 16.13 -50.50
C THR A 42 -22.14 16.02 -49.33
N LYS A 43 -23.17 16.88 -49.33
CA LYS A 43 -24.33 16.72 -48.43
C LYS A 43 -25.26 15.68 -49.03
N LYS A 44 -25.68 14.69 -48.25
CA LYS A 44 -27.02 14.08 -48.40
C LYS A 44 -27.87 14.52 -47.21
N SER A 45 -29.08 14.97 -47.52
CA SER A 45 -30.04 15.52 -46.57
C SER A 45 -31.04 14.45 -46.11
N ALA A 46 -31.35 14.44 -44.82
CA ALA A 46 -32.62 13.94 -44.31
C ALA A 46 -33.18 14.99 -43.33
N LYS A 47 -34.44 15.41 -43.55
CA LYS A 47 -35.18 16.29 -42.65
C LYS A 47 -36.12 15.43 -41.80
N TYR A 48 -36.10 15.63 -40.49
CA TYR A 48 -37.24 15.43 -39.57
C TYR A 48 -37.04 16.47 -38.47
N ASP A 49 -37.77 17.60 -38.44
CA ASP A 49 -39.21 17.78 -38.18
C ASP A 49 -39.54 17.60 -36.68
N THR A 50 -39.29 18.67 -35.92
CA THR A 50 -39.54 18.76 -34.47
C THR A 50 -40.99 19.17 -34.20
N LYS A 51 -41.83 18.22 -33.80
CA LYS A 51 -43.14 18.53 -33.21
C LYS A 51 -43.04 18.68 -31.70
N GLN A 52 -43.51 19.82 -31.20
CA GLN A 52 -43.85 20.00 -29.79
C GLN A 52 -45.12 19.20 -29.46
N SER A 53 -45.17 18.56 -28.29
CA SER A 53 -46.43 18.17 -27.65
C SER A 53 -46.33 18.41 -26.15
N SER A 54 -47.27 19.17 -25.62
CA SER A 54 -47.38 19.61 -24.22
C SER A 54 -48.14 18.61 -23.34
N ASN A 55 -48.19 18.91 -22.04
CA ASN A 55 -49.09 18.36 -21.02
C ASN A 55 -48.78 16.92 -20.54
N LYS A 56 -48.96 16.55 -19.26
CA LYS A 56 -49.63 17.22 -18.12
C LYS A 56 -49.04 16.67 -16.81
N THR A 57 -48.80 17.52 -15.82
CA THR A 57 -48.74 17.11 -14.40
C THR A 57 -49.94 17.72 -13.69
N GLN A 58 -50.78 16.90 -13.04
CA GLN A 58 -51.99 17.38 -12.37
C GLN A 58 -51.64 18.03 -11.03
N ASN A 59 -52.17 19.24 -10.81
CA ASN A 59 -52.29 19.88 -9.50
C ASN A 59 -53.66 20.58 -9.44
N ILE A 60 -54.48 20.20 -8.47
CA ILE A 60 -55.80 20.75 -8.10
C ILE A 60 -55.82 20.57 -6.56
N SER A 61 -55.53 21.59 -5.73
CA SER A 61 -56.45 22.62 -5.19
C SER A 61 -57.64 22.00 -4.43
N THR A 62 -58.09 22.39 -3.23
CA THR A 62 -58.00 23.62 -2.39
C THR A 62 -58.03 23.18 -0.89
N SER A 63 -58.06 23.97 0.20
CA SER A 63 -58.58 25.32 0.50
C SER A 63 -58.13 25.81 1.90
N GLN A 64 -58.04 27.15 2.09
CA GLN A 64 -58.46 27.97 3.27
C GLN A 64 -58.51 27.32 4.69
N ASN A 65 -57.97 27.91 5.78
CA ASN A 65 -58.23 29.27 6.29
C ASN A 65 -57.27 29.66 7.45
N HIS A 66 -57.21 30.94 7.81
CA HIS A 66 -56.66 31.42 9.10
C HIS A 66 -57.63 31.19 10.27
N ASN A 67 -57.10 30.92 11.46
CA ASN A 67 -57.45 31.70 12.67
C ASN A 67 -56.45 31.47 13.81
N GLU A 68 -56.28 32.48 14.66
CA GLU A 68 -55.38 32.50 15.82
C GLU A 68 -55.96 31.75 17.03
N THR A 69 -55.12 31.19 17.89
CA THR A 69 -55.30 31.34 19.35
C THR A 69 -54.01 31.06 20.14
N LYS A 70 -53.80 31.83 21.21
CA LYS A 70 -52.70 31.67 22.19
C LYS A 70 -53.03 30.54 23.18
N ASN A 71 -52.02 29.89 23.77
CA ASN A 71 -51.92 29.83 25.23
C ASN A 71 -50.54 29.39 25.78
N ARG A 72 -50.24 29.88 26.99
CA ARG A 72 -49.08 29.53 27.83
C ARG A 72 -49.18 28.10 28.38
N ILE A 73 -48.03 27.49 28.67
CA ILE A 73 -47.83 26.59 29.83
C ILE A 73 -46.52 26.98 30.53
N GLU A 74 -46.51 26.91 31.86
CA GLU A 74 -45.44 27.37 32.77
C GLU A 74 -44.53 26.22 33.27
N PRO A 75 -43.33 26.49 33.83
CA PRO A 75 -42.44 25.48 34.41
C PRO A 75 -42.50 25.40 35.95
N GLY A 76 -42.46 24.18 36.49
CA GLY A 76 -42.26 23.85 37.92
C GLY A 76 -42.44 22.34 38.16
N SER A 77 -41.90 21.71 39.20
CA SER A 77 -40.96 22.18 40.23
C SER A 77 -40.28 20.98 40.96
N VAL A 78 -39.25 21.32 41.75
CA VAL A 78 -38.29 20.50 42.52
C VAL A 78 -38.92 19.52 43.55
N PRO A 79 -38.17 18.56 44.14
CA PRO A 79 -37.55 18.83 45.46
C PRO A 79 -36.09 18.35 45.64
N GLN A 80 -35.45 18.83 46.70
CA GLN A 80 -34.01 18.79 47.03
C GLN A 80 -33.80 18.47 48.53
N ALA A 81 -32.55 18.27 48.97
CA ALA A 81 -32.03 18.03 50.34
C ALA A 81 -32.08 16.55 50.81
N ASP A 82 -31.12 15.97 51.55
CA ASP A 82 -29.81 16.43 52.11
C ASP A 82 -28.97 15.19 52.54
N SER A 83 -27.69 15.18 53.01
CA SER A 83 -26.61 16.17 53.27
C SER A 83 -25.23 15.43 53.44
N GLU A 84 -24.25 16.04 54.17
CA GLU A 84 -22.96 15.53 54.71
C GLU A 84 -21.81 15.08 53.77
N ALA A 85 -20.53 15.43 53.98
CA ALA A 85 -19.89 16.49 54.77
C ALA A 85 -18.45 16.80 54.25
N GLN A 86 -17.89 17.93 54.69
CA GLN A 86 -16.67 18.59 54.20
C GLN A 86 -15.33 17.83 54.42
N SER A 87 -14.34 18.09 53.56
CA SER A 87 -13.02 18.55 54.03
C SER A 87 -12.21 19.32 52.95
N LEU A 88 -11.85 20.57 53.28
CA LEU A 88 -10.65 21.35 52.87
C LEU A 88 -10.27 21.42 51.35
N GLY A 89 -10.17 22.59 50.69
CA GLY A 89 -10.39 23.99 51.07
C GLY A 89 -9.43 24.96 50.36
N ILE A 90 -9.94 26.12 49.91
CA ILE A 90 -9.20 27.34 49.46
C ILE A 90 -8.47 27.19 48.10
N GLU A 91 -9.04 27.66 46.98
CA GLU A 91 -9.14 29.05 46.45
C GLU A 91 -7.80 29.72 46.03
N ILE A 92 -7.70 30.06 44.74
CA ILE A 92 -7.06 31.29 44.26
C ILE A 92 -7.99 31.92 43.21
N THR A 93 -8.25 33.22 43.37
CA THR A 93 -9.26 34.00 42.64
C THR A 93 -8.70 34.75 41.41
N ASN A 94 -9.58 35.50 40.74
CA ASN A 94 -9.47 36.01 39.37
C ASN A 94 -8.50 37.20 39.16
N ARG A 95 -7.99 37.30 37.91
CA ARG A 95 -7.72 38.50 37.07
C ARG A 95 -7.33 39.84 37.72
N GLU A 96 -6.23 40.45 37.23
CA GLU A 96 -6.26 41.76 36.52
C GLU A 96 -4.95 42.13 35.78
N ALA A 97 -5.04 43.10 34.83
CA ALA A 97 -4.00 43.85 34.08
C ALA A 97 -2.86 43.07 33.34
N ILE A 98 -2.67 43.13 32.00
CA ILE A 98 -2.51 44.23 31.01
C ILE A 98 -1.13 44.93 31.06
N HIS A 99 -0.30 44.68 30.02
CA HIS A 99 0.93 45.40 29.57
C HIS A 99 2.01 45.75 30.63
N THR A 100 3.33 45.59 30.40
CA THR A 100 4.10 46.23 29.31
C THR A 100 5.54 45.65 29.23
N LEU A 101 6.23 45.85 28.09
CA LEU A 101 7.71 45.80 27.87
C LEU A 101 8.42 44.44 28.15
N ALA A 102 8.89 43.67 27.17
CA ALA A 102 9.90 43.99 26.15
C ALA A 102 11.28 44.41 26.73
N ASN A 103 12.09 43.44 27.18
CA ASN A 103 13.55 43.37 26.94
C ASN A 103 14.21 42.22 27.74
N ARG A 104 14.86 41.27 27.04
CA ARG A 104 16.18 40.70 27.41
C ARG A 104 16.70 39.76 26.31
N LYS A 105 17.86 40.12 25.75
CA LYS A 105 18.69 39.27 24.88
C LYS A 105 19.43 38.19 25.72
N PRO A 106 19.96 37.12 25.09
CA PRO A 106 20.24 35.87 25.79
C PRO A 106 21.58 35.86 26.56
N VAL A 107 21.63 35.04 27.61
CA VAL A 107 22.87 34.67 28.30
C VAL A 107 23.61 33.60 27.50
N VAL A 108 24.90 33.80 27.29
CA VAL A 108 25.85 32.89 26.62
C VAL A 108 26.57 32.04 27.68
N SER A 109 27.04 30.84 27.28
CA SER A 109 27.71 29.80 28.11
C SER A 109 26.75 29.06 29.07
N VAL A 110 26.92 27.77 29.42
CA VAL A 110 28.12 26.90 29.54
C VAL A 110 27.71 25.49 29.02
N LEU A 111 28.48 24.76 28.19
CA LEU A 111 29.62 23.90 28.57
C LEU A 111 30.46 23.49 27.34
N ARG A 112 31.78 23.54 27.47
CA ARG A 112 32.81 23.09 26.50
C ARG A 112 33.86 22.25 27.24
N VAL A 113 33.58 20.96 27.42
CA VAL A 113 34.43 19.93 28.08
C VAL A 113 33.97 18.61 27.43
N LEU A 114 34.74 17.78 26.70
CA LEU A 114 36.19 17.54 26.61
C LEU A 114 36.67 17.41 25.15
N SER A 115 37.89 17.88 24.85
CA SER A 115 38.71 17.38 23.74
C SER A 115 40.19 17.46 24.12
N GLU A 116 40.93 16.38 23.90
CA GLU A 116 42.41 16.27 23.92
C GLU A 116 43.15 16.33 25.28
N GLN A 117 43.55 15.15 25.79
CA GLN A 117 44.91 14.91 26.28
C GLN A 117 45.42 13.48 25.96
N ARG A 118 46.24 13.41 24.91
CA ARG A 118 47.47 12.62 24.69
C ARG A 118 47.73 11.24 25.37
N LEU A 119 48.04 10.28 24.48
CA LEU A 119 49.27 9.43 24.39
C LEU A 119 49.45 8.10 25.18
N ALA A 120 49.59 7.05 24.37
CA ALA A 120 50.69 6.07 24.31
C ALA A 120 50.59 4.69 25.00
N ALA A 121 51.32 3.74 24.37
CA ALA A 121 51.42 2.29 24.60
C ALA A 121 50.14 1.47 24.28
N SER A 122 50.20 0.34 23.56
CA SER A 122 51.35 -0.56 23.31
C SER A 122 51.32 -1.23 21.92
N PHE A 123 52.51 -1.61 21.45
CA PHE A 123 52.73 -2.43 20.24
C PHE A 123 52.31 -3.89 20.45
N ARG A 124 51.82 -4.55 19.38
CA ARG A 124 52.30 -5.88 18.93
C ARG A 124 52.04 -6.06 17.44
N ARG A 125 52.98 -6.68 16.72
CA ARG A 125 52.97 -6.88 15.26
C ARG A 125 52.80 -8.37 14.91
N ARG A 126 52.14 -8.62 13.77
CA ARG A 126 52.43 -9.70 12.78
C ARG A 126 52.16 -11.17 13.20
N PRO A 127 52.12 -12.14 12.24
CA PRO A 127 52.53 -12.05 10.83
C PRO A 127 51.52 -12.50 9.74
N GLU A 128 51.92 -12.29 8.49
CA GLU A 128 51.41 -12.92 7.27
C GLU A 128 52.10 -14.28 7.03
N GLY A 129 51.43 -15.18 6.30
CA GLY A 129 51.87 -16.54 5.95
C GLY A 129 50.64 -17.47 5.92
N ASP A 130 50.41 -18.37 4.95
CA ASP A 130 51.26 -18.88 3.87
C ASP A 130 50.51 -19.12 2.55
N ARG A 131 51.26 -19.36 1.47
CA ARG A 131 50.76 -19.93 0.21
C ARG A 131 51.12 -21.42 0.16
N GLU A 132 50.14 -22.27 -0.11
CA GLU A 132 50.23 -23.57 -0.81
C GLU A 132 48.80 -24.17 -0.83
N GLY A 133 48.33 -24.96 -1.80
CA GLY A 133 49.02 -25.49 -2.97
C GLY A 133 48.61 -26.95 -3.25
N LEU A 134 47.36 -27.21 -3.63
CA LEU A 134 46.91 -28.55 -4.06
C LEU A 134 45.97 -28.47 -5.27
N GLY A 135 46.17 -29.38 -6.23
CA GLY A 135 45.36 -29.49 -7.45
C GLY A 135 45.00 -30.92 -7.80
N GLY A 136 44.27 -31.08 -8.91
CA GLY A 136 43.74 -32.36 -9.40
C GLY A 136 42.22 -32.48 -9.17
N LYS A 137 41.42 -33.05 -10.08
CA LYS A 137 41.69 -33.60 -11.43
C LYS A 137 40.49 -33.32 -12.33
N ALA A 138 40.71 -33.27 -13.64
CA ALA A 138 39.63 -33.28 -14.63
C ALA A 138 39.07 -34.69 -14.85
N VAL A 139 37.79 -34.77 -15.24
CA VAL A 139 37.14 -35.92 -15.89
C VAL A 139 36.25 -35.35 -17.00
N GLU A 140 36.37 -35.88 -18.21
CA GLU A 140 35.63 -35.46 -19.42
C GLU A 140 34.47 -36.43 -19.75
N GLY A 141 33.59 -36.01 -20.66
CA GLY A 141 32.37 -36.70 -21.13
C GLY A 141 31.14 -35.78 -20.99
N GLU A 142 30.76 -35.02 -22.03
CA GLU A 142 29.81 -35.42 -23.10
C GLU A 142 28.44 -35.83 -22.51
N ASP A 143 27.30 -35.20 -22.82
CA ASP A 143 26.86 -34.60 -24.09
C ASP A 143 26.37 -33.14 -24.00
N THR A 144 26.42 -32.39 -25.10
CA THR A 144 25.76 -31.06 -25.23
C THR A 144 24.97 -30.93 -26.52
N PHE A 145 23.72 -30.46 -26.42
CA PHE A 145 22.91 -29.95 -27.53
C PHE A 145 22.63 -28.45 -27.32
N PRO A 146 22.52 -27.63 -28.38
CA PRO A 146 22.76 -26.20 -28.30
C PRO A 146 21.53 -25.36 -27.91
N PHE A 147 21.70 -24.45 -26.96
CA PHE A 147 20.76 -23.35 -26.66
C PHE A 147 21.50 -22.03 -26.37
N ASP A 148 22.13 -21.48 -27.41
CA ASP A 148 22.68 -20.11 -27.38
C ASP A 148 21.56 -19.07 -27.51
N TRP A 149 20.90 -18.71 -26.41
CA TRP A 149 20.12 -17.47 -26.29
C TRP A 149 20.07 -16.93 -24.85
N LEU A 150 21.23 -16.89 -24.18
CA LEU A 150 21.44 -16.17 -22.92
C LEU A 150 22.66 -15.26 -23.03
N GLY A 151 22.44 -14.06 -23.59
CA GLY A 151 23.36 -12.94 -23.46
C GLY A 151 23.38 -12.39 -22.03
N ALA A 152 23.92 -13.18 -21.09
CA ALA A 152 24.20 -12.72 -19.74
C ALA A 152 25.24 -11.60 -19.82
N GLY A 153 24.80 -10.36 -19.60
CA GLY A 153 25.68 -9.20 -19.58
C GLY A 153 26.72 -9.38 -18.47
N ARG A 154 27.98 -9.61 -18.86
CA ARG A 154 29.11 -9.52 -17.92
C ARG A 154 29.19 -8.07 -17.45
N GLU A 155 29.17 -7.85 -16.13
CA GLU A 155 29.45 -6.53 -15.56
C GLU A 155 30.85 -6.07 -16.01
N GLU A 156 30.93 -4.92 -16.69
CA GLU A 156 32.22 -4.32 -17.00
C GLU A 156 32.73 -3.53 -15.79
N PRO A 157 34.05 -3.52 -15.50
CA PRO A 157 34.64 -2.83 -14.35
C PRO A 157 34.40 -1.30 -14.26
N GLY A 158 33.76 -0.69 -15.25
CA GLY A 158 33.47 0.74 -15.33
C GLY A 158 32.25 1.23 -14.53
N GLN A 159 31.29 0.37 -14.15
CA GLN A 159 30.03 0.79 -13.49
C GLN A 159 30.26 1.56 -12.18
N ARG A 160 31.29 1.20 -11.40
CA ARG A 160 31.66 1.90 -10.16
C ARG A 160 32.15 3.34 -10.37
N SER A 161 32.70 3.69 -11.54
CA SER A 161 33.30 5.02 -11.75
C SER A 161 32.23 6.11 -11.71
N GLN A 162 31.23 6.04 -12.61
CA GLN A 162 30.21 7.08 -12.75
C GLN A 162 29.35 7.24 -11.48
N TYR A 163 29.06 6.13 -10.79
CA TYR A 163 28.42 6.16 -9.48
C TYR A 163 29.27 6.93 -8.46
N SER A 164 30.57 6.59 -8.34
CA SER A 164 31.48 7.29 -7.45
C SER A 164 31.66 8.77 -7.80
N ASP A 165 31.55 9.14 -9.08
CA ASP A 165 31.69 10.51 -9.56
C ASP A 165 30.46 11.36 -9.27
N TRP A 166 29.24 10.80 -9.32
CA TRP A 166 28.02 11.48 -8.82
C TRP A 166 28.11 11.77 -7.31
N LEU A 167 28.55 10.78 -6.52
CA LEU A 167 28.76 10.88 -5.07
C LEU A 167 29.90 11.84 -4.66
N ARG A 168 30.87 12.05 -5.55
CA ARG A 168 31.96 13.03 -5.36
C ARG A 168 31.51 14.42 -5.80
N ALA A 169 30.77 14.53 -6.89
CA ALA A 169 30.29 15.81 -7.43
C ALA A 169 29.16 16.44 -6.60
N GLY A 170 28.39 15.65 -5.84
CA GLY A 170 27.25 16.09 -5.01
C GLY A 170 27.55 16.44 -3.54
N ARG A 171 28.81 16.42 -3.10
CA ARG A 171 29.21 16.86 -1.75
C ARG A 171 29.34 18.38 -1.66
N GLU A 172 28.22 19.07 -1.44
CA GLU A 172 28.28 20.33 -0.68
C GLU A 172 28.62 20.01 0.79
N GLU A 173 29.37 20.88 1.48
CA GLU A 173 29.62 20.69 2.92
C GLU A 173 28.30 20.67 3.72
N PRO A 174 28.19 19.86 4.79
CA PRO A 174 27.06 19.89 5.72
C PRO A 174 26.84 21.28 6.32
N ARG A 175 25.92 22.06 5.75
CA ARG A 175 25.53 23.38 6.28
C ARG A 175 24.99 23.27 7.71
N GLN A 176 25.01 24.38 8.45
CA GLN A 176 24.79 24.38 9.90
C GLN A 176 23.47 23.73 10.35
N ARG A 177 23.46 23.26 11.61
CA ARG A 177 22.42 22.44 12.26
C ARG A 177 20.97 22.97 12.12
N SER A 178 20.78 24.27 11.87
CA SER A 178 19.49 24.92 11.60
C SER A 178 18.83 24.50 10.27
N GLN A 179 19.59 24.32 9.18
CA GLN A 179 18.99 24.05 7.86
C GLN A 179 18.39 22.63 7.75
N TYR A 180 18.81 21.70 8.61
CA TYR A 180 18.19 20.37 8.72
C TYR A 180 16.81 20.37 9.40
N SER A 181 16.35 21.50 9.93
CA SER A 181 14.97 21.67 10.42
C SER A 181 14.10 22.55 9.52
N ASP A 182 14.66 23.37 8.64
CA ASP A 182 13.90 24.36 7.86
C ASP A 182 12.83 23.72 6.94
N TRP A 183 13.13 22.55 6.37
CA TRP A 183 12.18 21.76 5.57
C TRP A 183 11.01 21.18 6.38
N LEU A 184 11.19 21.03 7.69
CA LEU A 184 10.21 20.56 8.67
C LEU A 184 9.48 21.71 9.40
N LEU A 185 9.89 22.96 9.22
CA LEU A 185 9.33 24.12 9.91
C LEU A 185 8.31 24.92 9.07
N ALA A 186 8.10 24.54 7.80
CA ALA A 186 7.29 25.27 6.82
C ALA A 186 5.76 24.99 6.90
N GLY A 187 5.18 24.98 8.11
CA GLY A 187 3.76 25.28 8.38
C GLY A 187 2.65 24.34 7.85
N ARG A 188 2.95 23.35 6.99
CA ARG A 188 1.99 22.32 6.51
C ARG A 188 2.72 21.00 6.25
N ASN A 189 3.08 20.31 7.32
CA ASN A 189 3.98 19.17 7.28
C ASN A 189 3.22 17.85 7.12
N THR A 190 2.80 17.53 5.90
CA THR A 190 2.45 16.15 5.56
C THR A 190 3.71 15.43 5.07
N VAL A 191 4.01 14.28 5.65
CA VAL A 191 5.06 13.37 5.22
C VAL A 191 4.40 12.12 4.64
N PHE A 192 4.81 11.72 3.43
CA PHE A 192 4.50 10.40 2.89
C PHE A 192 5.65 9.43 3.18
N ILE A 193 5.32 8.18 3.50
CA ILE A 193 6.29 7.10 3.70
C ILE A 193 5.94 5.97 2.73
N GLN A 194 6.88 5.57 1.88
CA GLN A 194 6.75 4.39 1.02
C GLN A 194 6.51 3.13 1.86
N GLY A 195 5.60 2.27 1.37
CA GLY A 195 5.12 1.12 2.11
C GLY A 195 5.87 -0.19 1.87
N ALA A 196 5.25 -1.26 2.37
CA ALA A 196 5.66 -2.66 2.24
C ALA A 196 7.16 -2.87 2.55
N ALA A 197 7.78 -3.80 1.82
CA ALA A 197 9.20 -4.13 1.99
C ALA A 197 10.16 -2.96 1.70
N ALA A 198 9.70 -1.91 0.98
CA ALA A 198 10.46 -0.70 0.67
C ALA A 198 10.35 0.39 1.74
N THR A 199 9.76 0.11 2.91
CA THR A 199 9.69 1.08 4.01
C THR A 199 11.09 1.55 4.42
N PRO A 200 11.43 2.86 4.32
CA PRO A 200 12.76 3.38 4.63
C PRO A 200 12.96 3.54 6.15
N VAL A 201 12.94 2.43 6.90
CA VAL A 201 13.01 2.38 8.37
C VAL A 201 14.12 3.27 8.98
N PRO A 202 15.34 3.37 8.41
CA PRO A 202 16.37 4.31 8.89
C PRO A 202 15.95 5.79 8.79
N LEU A 203 15.34 6.21 7.68
CA LEU A 203 14.84 7.59 7.50
C LEU A 203 13.65 7.86 8.44
N VAL A 204 12.76 6.89 8.63
CA VAL A 204 11.64 6.98 9.58
C VAL A 204 12.15 7.23 11.01
N LYS A 205 13.16 6.46 11.45
CA LYS A 205 13.79 6.64 12.76
C LYS A 205 14.41 8.04 12.90
N ALA A 206 15.17 8.48 11.90
CA ALA A 206 15.78 9.82 11.89
C ALA A 206 14.74 10.94 11.94
N MET A 207 13.68 10.88 11.12
CA MET A 207 12.56 11.82 11.13
C MET A 207 11.98 11.97 12.53
N THR A 208 11.68 10.85 13.20
CA THR A 208 11.11 10.91 14.56
C THR A 208 12.06 11.48 15.60
N ALA A 209 13.35 11.11 15.56
CA ALA A 209 14.36 11.66 16.46
C ALA A 209 14.53 13.19 16.29
N VAL A 210 14.66 13.65 15.04
CA VAL A 210 14.78 15.08 14.71
C VAL A 210 13.54 15.86 15.15
N ALA A 211 12.34 15.36 14.87
CA ALA A 211 11.11 16.04 15.25
C ALA A 211 10.95 16.18 16.78
N LYS A 212 11.43 15.20 17.55
CA LYS A 212 11.44 15.24 19.01
C LYS A 212 12.51 16.17 19.58
N GLU A 213 13.73 16.16 19.04
CA GLU A 213 14.81 17.10 19.43
C GLU A 213 14.40 18.55 19.13
N ALA A 214 13.86 18.82 17.94
CA ALA A 214 13.41 20.13 17.49
C ALA A 214 12.03 20.56 18.05
N ARG A 215 11.38 19.72 18.86
CA ARG A 215 10.05 19.98 19.47
C ARG A 215 8.97 20.38 18.46
N LEU A 216 8.97 19.73 17.31
CA LEU A 216 7.99 19.94 16.25
C LEU A 216 6.61 19.45 16.67
N LYS A 217 5.57 19.92 15.96
CA LYS A 217 4.17 19.59 16.23
C LYS A 217 3.39 19.38 14.95
N ASP A 218 2.25 18.69 15.07
CA ASP A 218 1.19 18.59 14.07
C ASP A 218 1.65 18.06 12.69
N ILE A 219 2.66 17.18 12.68
CA ILE A 219 3.16 16.53 11.45
C ILE A 219 2.20 15.39 11.08
N LYS A 220 1.57 15.49 9.92
CA LYS A 220 0.74 14.42 9.37
C LYS A 220 1.62 13.37 8.70
N VAL A 221 1.42 12.09 8.98
CA VAL A 221 2.18 10.99 8.36
C VAL A 221 1.21 10.11 7.59
N CYS A 222 1.24 10.13 6.27
CA CYS A 222 0.37 9.32 5.41
C CYS A 222 1.13 8.16 4.76
N HIS A 223 0.55 6.97 4.78
CA HIS A 223 1.20 5.74 4.33
C HIS A 223 0.18 4.61 4.10
N ILE A 224 0.56 3.61 3.30
CA ILE A 224 -0.08 2.28 3.29
C ILE A 224 0.56 1.40 4.38
N HIS A 225 0.47 0.05 4.29
CA HIS A 225 1.16 -0.85 5.21
C HIS A 225 2.66 -0.50 5.26
N THR A 226 3.22 -0.26 6.46
CA THR A 226 4.66 -0.02 6.65
C THR A 226 5.28 -1.15 7.45
N GLU A 227 6.54 -1.46 7.15
CA GLU A 227 7.31 -2.48 7.83
C GLU A 227 8.23 -1.95 8.92
N GLY A 228 8.54 -2.80 9.90
CA GLY A 228 9.37 -2.45 11.05
C GLY A 228 8.71 -1.46 12.03
N PRO A 229 9.48 -0.87 12.95
CA PRO A 229 8.95 0.04 13.98
C PRO A 229 8.37 1.32 13.37
N ALA A 230 7.18 1.72 13.85
CA ALA A 230 6.50 2.97 13.50
C ALA A 230 6.51 3.97 14.69
N PRO A 231 7.67 4.54 15.08
CA PRO A 231 7.75 5.43 16.24
C PRO A 231 6.82 6.64 16.14
N TYR A 232 6.47 7.08 14.92
CA TYR A 232 5.53 8.17 14.66
C TYR A 232 4.07 7.88 15.08
N SER A 233 3.73 6.61 15.38
CA SER A 233 2.42 6.22 15.95
C SER A 233 2.53 5.72 17.39
N HIS A 234 3.60 6.07 18.11
CA HIS A 234 3.76 5.77 19.53
C HIS A 234 3.34 6.97 20.38
N LYS A 235 2.77 6.70 21.57
CA LYS A 235 2.30 7.73 22.50
C LYS A 235 3.38 8.76 22.90
N ASP A 236 4.65 8.35 22.95
CA ASP A 236 5.83 9.21 23.19
C ASP A 236 6.05 10.32 22.14
N TYR A 237 5.27 10.31 21.07
CA TYR A 237 5.27 11.23 19.94
C TYR A 237 3.89 11.86 19.68
N GLU A 238 2.93 11.67 20.59
CA GLU A 238 1.62 12.31 20.55
C GLU A 238 1.77 13.84 20.54
N GLY A 239 1.01 14.52 19.66
CA GLY A 239 1.14 15.95 19.39
C GLY A 239 2.34 16.35 18.50
N ILE A 240 3.33 15.48 18.32
CA ILE A 240 4.39 15.67 17.30
C ILE A 240 3.90 15.14 15.95
N PHE A 241 3.40 13.91 15.93
CA PHE A 241 2.92 13.23 14.73
C PHE A 241 1.44 12.83 14.85
N ARG A 242 0.74 12.78 13.70
CA ARG A 242 -0.58 12.17 13.53
C ARG A 242 -0.55 11.27 12.29
N THR A 243 -0.67 9.96 12.47
CA THR A 243 -0.72 9.00 11.36
C THR A 243 -2.07 9.05 10.66
N TYR A 244 -2.05 8.93 9.33
CA TYR A 244 -3.19 8.69 8.45
C TYR A 244 -2.89 7.44 7.62
N SER A 245 -3.29 6.28 8.15
CA SER A 245 -3.03 4.98 7.56
C SER A 245 -4.10 4.66 6.50
N PHE A 246 -3.72 4.61 5.22
CA PHE A 246 -4.59 4.15 4.14
C PHE A 246 -4.71 2.61 4.10
N PHE A 247 -3.77 1.90 4.71
CA PHE A 247 -3.85 0.46 4.98
C PHE A 247 -3.03 0.11 6.24
N ILE A 248 -3.65 -0.50 7.25
CA ILE A 248 -3.04 -0.63 8.58
C ILE A 248 -2.00 -1.77 8.64
N GLY A 249 -0.76 -1.39 8.92
CA GLY A 249 0.30 -2.29 9.36
C GLY A 249 0.20 -2.66 10.84
N ALA A 250 0.79 -3.81 11.21
CA ALA A 250 0.72 -4.33 12.58
C ALA A 250 1.31 -3.37 13.63
N ASN A 251 2.32 -2.60 13.23
CA ASN A 251 3.03 -1.57 13.99
C ASN A 251 2.14 -0.37 14.41
N VAL A 252 1.16 0.05 13.59
CA VAL A 252 0.31 1.21 13.90
C VAL A 252 -1.05 0.86 14.54
N ARG A 253 -1.46 -0.42 14.53
CA ARG A 253 -2.73 -0.91 15.11
C ARG A 253 -3.01 -0.40 16.52
N LYS A 254 -1.99 -0.39 17.38
CA LYS A 254 -2.11 0.05 18.77
C LYS A 254 -2.49 1.53 18.85
N GLY A 255 -1.84 2.40 18.09
CA GLY A 255 -2.15 3.83 18.10
C GLY A 255 -3.53 4.16 17.56
N ILE A 256 -4.03 3.37 16.60
CA ILE A 256 -5.39 3.52 16.09
C ILE A 256 -6.42 3.07 17.16
N ALA A 257 -6.17 1.94 17.83
CA ALA A 257 -7.04 1.46 18.91
C ALA A 257 -7.03 2.38 20.15
N GLU A 258 -5.94 3.11 20.39
CA GLU A 258 -5.79 4.09 21.48
C GLU A 258 -6.14 5.53 21.07
N GLY A 259 -6.58 5.77 19.82
CA GLY A 259 -7.07 7.06 19.33
C GLY A 259 -6.00 8.09 18.93
N HIS A 260 -4.71 7.81 19.10
CA HIS A 260 -3.60 8.72 18.73
C HIS A 260 -3.14 8.60 17.26
N ALA A 261 -3.69 7.66 16.48
CA ALA A 261 -3.49 7.53 15.04
C ALA A 261 -4.83 7.30 14.29
N ASP A 262 -4.92 7.70 13.02
CA ASP A 262 -6.11 7.53 12.18
C ASP A 262 -5.98 6.37 11.18
N SER A 263 -7.10 5.68 10.94
CA SER A 263 -7.33 4.84 9.75
C SER A 263 -8.20 5.61 8.76
N VAL A 264 -7.86 5.55 7.48
CA VAL A 264 -8.63 6.18 6.40
C VAL A 264 -9.19 5.08 5.49
N PRO A 265 -10.50 4.80 5.54
CA PRO A 265 -11.11 3.76 4.71
C PRO A 265 -11.18 4.21 3.24
N ILE A 266 -10.42 3.53 2.37
CA ILE A 266 -10.36 3.79 0.93
C ILE A 266 -9.92 2.52 0.18
N PHE A 267 -10.41 2.32 -1.05
CA PHE A 267 -9.91 1.26 -1.93
C PHE A 267 -8.49 1.56 -2.40
N LEU A 268 -7.66 0.53 -2.57
CA LEU A 268 -6.25 0.74 -2.91
C LEU A 268 -6.11 1.44 -4.28
N SER A 269 -6.94 1.07 -5.25
CA SER A 269 -7.13 1.73 -6.55
C SER A 269 -7.38 3.25 -6.47
N GLN A 270 -7.94 3.74 -5.36
CA GLN A 270 -8.33 5.14 -5.20
C GLN A 270 -7.31 5.99 -4.41
N ILE A 271 -6.30 5.38 -3.79
CA ILE A 271 -5.29 6.11 -2.99
C ILE A 271 -4.52 7.14 -3.84
N PRO A 272 -4.06 6.84 -5.08
CA PRO A 272 -3.46 7.86 -5.95
C PRO A 272 -4.32 9.13 -6.09
N SER A 273 -5.65 8.97 -6.15
CA SER A 273 -6.58 10.09 -6.27
C SER A 273 -6.57 11.04 -5.07
N LEU A 274 -6.16 10.60 -3.88
CA LEU A 274 -5.98 11.47 -2.71
C LEU A 274 -4.89 12.53 -2.93
N PHE A 275 -3.83 12.16 -3.65
CA PHE A 275 -2.74 13.05 -4.01
C PHE A 275 -3.13 13.93 -5.22
N HIS A 276 -3.67 13.33 -6.29
CA HIS A 276 -4.11 14.09 -7.47
C HIS A 276 -5.19 15.14 -7.17
N LYS A 277 -6.15 14.83 -6.28
CA LYS A 277 -7.17 15.77 -5.79
C LYS A 277 -6.68 16.67 -4.66
N LYS A 278 -5.41 16.59 -4.28
CA LYS A 278 -4.76 17.42 -3.25
C LYS A 278 -5.39 17.33 -1.86
N ILE A 279 -6.08 16.22 -1.56
CA ILE A 279 -6.66 15.90 -0.24
C ILE A 279 -5.51 15.64 0.74
N PHE A 280 -4.52 14.86 0.31
CA PHE A 280 -3.20 14.76 0.94
C PHE A 280 -2.16 15.39 0.00
N GLN A 281 -1.37 16.31 0.53
CA GLN A 281 -0.30 17.00 -0.20
C GLN A 281 0.99 16.85 0.62
N PRO A 282 1.80 15.81 0.35
CA PRO A 282 3.08 15.63 1.01
C PRO A 282 3.96 16.86 0.78
N SER A 283 4.44 17.49 1.86
CA SER A 283 5.58 18.41 1.75
C SER A 283 6.87 17.60 1.57
N ILE A 284 6.93 16.39 2.13
CA ILE A 284 8.08 15.46 2.03
C ILE A 284 7.59 14.05 1.69
N SER A 285 8.33 13.35 0.83
CA SER A 285 8.25 11.89 0.70
C SER A 285 9.55 11.24 1.16
N LEU A 286 9.42 10.19 1.99
CA LEU A 286 10.51 9.29 2.37
C LEU A 286 10.38 8.00 1.55
N ILE A 287 11.39 7.70 0.74
CA ILE A 287 11.42 6.51 -0.14
C ILE A 287 12.71 5.70 0.05
N GLN A 288 12.71 4.44 -0.38
CA GLN A 288 13.88 3.59 -0.54
C GLN A 288 13.98 3.17 -2.01
N VAL A 289 15.18 3.25 -2.59
CA VAL A 289 15.42 3.00 -4.02
C VAL A 289 16.69 2.20 -4.25
N SER A 290 16.78 1.56 -5.42
CA SER A 290 18.04 0.98 -5.91
C SER A 290 19.11 2.05 -6.11
N ALA A 291 20.37 1.62 -6.25
CA ALA A 291 21.39 2.47 -6.87
C ALA A 291 20.93 2.96 -8.25
N PRO A 292 21.32 4.19 -8.67
CA PRO A 292 21.09 4.68 -10.02
C PRO A 292 21.93 3.88 -11.03
N ASP A 293 21.37 3.62 -12.21
CA ASP A 293 22.13 3.05 -13.33
C ASP A 293 23.05 4.08 -14.00
N ARG A 294 23.76 3.65 -15.06
CA ARG A 294 24.61 4.51 -15.91
C ARG A 294 23.90 5.71 -16.55
N HIS A 295 22.57 5.73 -16.53
CA HIS A 295 21.73 6.80 -17.07
C HIS A 295 21.12 7.67 -15.95
N GLY A 296 21.48 7.42 -14.68
CA GLY A 296 21.00 8.16 -13.51
C GLY A 296 19.64 7.70 -12.99
N PHE A 297 19.11 6.55 -13.41
CA PHE A 297 17.79 6.07 -13.01
C PHE A 297 17.85 5.02 -11.90
N CYS A 298 17.29 5.37 -10.74
CA CYS A 298 16.98 4.43 -9.67
C CYS A 298 15.62 3.74 -9.93
N SER A 299 15.37 2.63 -9.22
CA SER A 299 14.07 1.95 -9.17
C SER A 299 13.47 2.04 -7.76
N LEU A 300 12.16 2.28 -7.66
CA LEU A 300 11.35 2.12 -6.44
C LEU A 300 11.30 0.66 -5.93
N GLY A 301 11.73 -0.29 -6.77
CA GLY A 301 11.97 -1.68 -6.39
C GLY A 301 10.73 -2.45 -5.97
N THR A 302 10.64 -2.80 -4.69
CA THR A 302 9.60 -3.72 -4.19
C THR A 302 8.22 -3.10 -4.01
N SER A 303 8.08 -1.77 -4.08
CA SER A 303 6.78 -1.10 -3.84
C SER A 303 6.61 0.12 -4.74
N VAL A 304 5.70 0.04 -5.71
CA VAL A 304 5.25 1.16 -6.55
C VAL A 304 3.94 1.72 -6.01
N ASP A 305 2.93 0.87 -5.83
CA ASP A 305 1.66 1.19 -5.18
C ASP A 305 1.09 2.58 -5.54
N CYS A 306 1.02 3.52 -4.58
CA CYS A 306 0.65 4.92 -4.79
C CYS A 306 1.85 5.89 -4.73
N VAL A 307 3.08 5.38 -4.64
CA VAL A 307 4.33 6.16 -4.56
C VAL A 307 4.46 7.14 -5.73
N PRO A 308 4.28 6.78 -7.03
CA PRO A 308 4.38 7.74 -8.12
C PRO A 308 3.44 8.96 -7.93
N ALA A 309 2.22 8.71 -7.46
CA ALA A 309 1.26 9.77 -7.16
C ALA A 309 1.70 10.63 -5.97
N ALA A 310 2.20 10.04 -4.89
CA ALA A 310 2.74 10.80 -3.76
C ALA A 310 3.95 11.66 -4.14
N LEU A 311 4.86 11.14 -4.97
CA LEU A 311 6.05 11.84 -5.44
C LEU A 311 5.72 13.03 -6.35
N MET A 312 4.77 12.87 -7.28
CA MET A 312 4.32 13.96 -8.16
C MET A 312 3.76 15.18 -7.42
N HIS A 313 3.24 15.00 -6.21
CA HIS A 313 2.73 16.10 -5.37
C HIS A 313 3.65 16.46 -4.19
N SER A 314 4.85 15.87 -4.13
CA SER A 314 5.85 16.15 -3.10
C SER A 314 6.69 17.38 -3.43
N LYS A 315 6.98 18.22 -2.43
CA LYS A 315 7.93 19.34 -2.59
C LYS A 315 9.40 18.93 -2.44
N THR A 316 9.63 17.91 -1.60
CA THR A 316 10.96 17.40 -1.26
C THR A 316 10.92 15.87 -1.29
N ILE A 317 11.83 15.25 -2.04
CA ILE A 317 11.99 13.79 -2.07
C ILE A 317 13.30 13.42 -1.35
N ILE A 318 13.19 12.62 -0.29
CA ILE A 318 14.33 12.09 0.48
C ILE A 318 14.41 10.58 0.26
N ALA A 319 15.48 10.12 -0.37
CA ALA A 319 15.67 8.72 -0.73
C ALA A 319 16.75 8.04 0.11
N GLN A 320 16.47 6.84 0.60
CA GLN A 320 17.50 5.89 1.00
C GLN A 320 17.92 5.12 -0.25
N VAL A 321 19.17 5.30 -0.69
CA VAL A 321 19.77 4.49 -1.75
C VAL A 321 20.33 3.22 -1.10
N ASN A 322 19.94 2.06 -1.61
CA ASN A 322 20.29 0.75 -1.08
C ASN A 322 20.63 -0.18 -2.25
N GLU A 323 21.88 -0.65 -2.37
CA GLU A 323 22.31 -1.58 -3.42
C GLU A 323 21.50 -2.90 -3.39
N LYS A 324 20.90 -3.25 -2.24
CA LYS A 324 20.08 -4.46 -2.06
C LYS A 324 18.61 -4.30 -2.47
N MET A 325 18.17 -3.09 -2.84
CA MET A 325 16.82 -2.89 -3.38
C MET A 325 16.78 -3.43 -4.83
N PRO A 326 15.97 -4.46 -5.14
CA PRO A 326 15.95 -5.03 -6.48
C PRO A 326 15.49 -4.02 -7.52
N ARG A 327 16.11 -4.05 -8.71
CA ARG A 327 15.76 -3.17 -9.82
C ARG A 327 14.61 -3.76 -10.62
N THR A 328 13.38 -3.38 -10.26
CA THR A 328 12.17 -3.78 -10.99
C THR A 328 11.84 -2.77 -12.11
N PHE A 329 11.19 -3.23 -13.18
CA PHE A 329 10.69 -2.41 -14.29
C PHE A 329 9.22 -1.99 -14.11
N GLY A 330 8.75 -1.08 -14.96
CA GLY A 330 7.38 -0.52 -14.92
C GLY A 330 7.38 0.95 -14.47
N ASP A 331 6.39 1.35 -13.67
CA ASP A 331 6.25 2.71 -13.11
C ASP A 331 7.20 2.94 -11.91
N THR A 332 8.27 2.16 -11.85
CA THR A 332 9.29 2.13 -10.79
C THR A 332 10.37 3.19 -10.95
N VAL A 333 10.48 3.77 -12.15
CA VAL A 333 11.69 4.46 -12.60
C VAL A 333 11.70 5.92 -12.12
N ILE A 334 12.71 6.28 -11.32
CA ILE A 334 12.94 7.66 -10.86
C ILE A 334 14.36 8.11 -11.21
N HIS A 335 14.49 9.24 -11.92
CA HIS A 335 15.80 9.81 -12.21
C HIS A 335 16.35 10.56 -10.98
N GLN A 336 17.64 10.40 -10.69
CA GLN A 336 18.32 10.98 -9.54
C GLN A 336 18.21 12.51 -9.43
N SER A 337 17.93 13.23 -10.51
CA SER A 337 17.69 14.69 -10.47
C SER A 337 16.33 15.09 -9.86
N GLN A 338 15.42 14.14 -9.69
CA GLN A 338 14.13 14.30 -9.02
C GLN A 338 14.25 14.09 -7.50
N ILE A 339 15.35 13.51 -7.03
CA ILE A 339 15.64 13.30 -5.62
C ILE A 339 16.36 14.54 -5.07
N ASP A 340 15.81 15.19 -4.03
CA ASP A 340 16.41 16.39 -3.44
C ASP A 340 17.52 16.05 -2.43
N TYR A 341 17.36 14.94 -1.71
CA TYR A 341 18.33 14.42 -0.74
C TYR A 341 18.42 12.89 -0.83
N ALA A 342 19.64 12.38 -0.84
CA ALA A 342 19.92 10.94 -0.84
C ALA A 342 20.75 10.55 0.38
N VAL A 343 20.53 9.35 0.91
CA VAL A 343 21.39 8.72 1.93
C VAL A 343 21.75 7.32 1.46
N GLU A 344 23.04 7.05 1.30
CA GLU A 344 23.55 5.71 1.02
C GLU A 344 23.50 4.85 2.28
N LEU A 345 22.67 3.81 2.27
CA LEU A 345 22.59 2.87 3.37
C LEU A 345 22.12 1.50 2.90
N ASP A 346 23.10 0.62 2.70
CA ASP A 346 22.83 -0.79 2.40
C ASP A 346 22.35 -1.52 3.66
N CYS A 347 21.12 -1.99 3.59
CA CYS A 347 20.54 -2.87 4.59
C CYS A 347 19.75 -3.98 3.89
N PRO A 348 19.65 -5.19 4.47
CA PRO A 348 18.72 -6.19 3.97
C PRO A 348 17.33 -5.58 3.81
N ILE A 349 16.69 -5.81 2.66
CA ILE A 349 15.28 -5.49 2.46
C ILE A 349 14.46 -6.32 3.46
N VAL A 350 13.34 -5.79 3.94
CA VAL A 350 12.50 -6.52 4.90
C VAL A 350 12.01 -7.81 4.25
N GLN A 351 12.32 -8.95 4.87
CA GLN A 351 11.92 -10.27 4.37
C GLN A 351 10.73 -10.80 5.17
N HIS A 352 9.85 -11.51 4.49
CA HIS A 352 8.79 -12.31 5.09
C HIS A 352 9.02 -13.78 4.76
N GLU A 353 9.41 -14.55 5.78
CA GLU A 353 9.57 -15.99 5.64
C GLU A 353 8.21 -16.69 5.52
N ARG A 354 8.11 -17.60 4.56
CA ARG A 354 6.95 -18.47 4.40
C ARG A 354 6.84 -19.42 5.59
N LYS A 355 5.64 -19.48 6.17
CA LYS A 355 5.28 -20.50 7.16
C LYS A 355 4.67 -21.68 6.40
N ALA A 356 4.98 -22.90 6.83
CA ALA A 356 4.31 -24.07 6.30
C ALA A 356 2.79 -23.97 6.56
N PRO A 357 1.93 -24.17 5.56
CA PRO A 357 0.49 -24.10 5.74
C PRO A 357 -0.01 -25.26 6.61
N SER A 358 -1.06 -25.00 7.39
CA SER A 358 -1.80 -26.01 8.16
C SER A 358 -2.50 -27.01 7.23
N GLU A 359 -2.94 -28.17 7.75
CA GLU A 359 -3.72 -29.12 6.93
C GLU A 359 -5.03 -28.51 6.43
N ALA A 360 -5.67 -27.62 7.21
CA ALA A 360 -6.85 -26.88 6.77
C ALA A 360 -6.51 -25.92 5.61
N GLU A 361 -5.39 -25.21 5.69
CA GLU A 361 -4.94 -24.29 4.64
C GLU A 361 -4.51 -25.05 3.37
N LYS A 362 -3.91 -26.24 3.50
CA LYS A 362 -3.62 -27.14 2.37
C LYS A 362 -4.89 -27.63 1.70
N GLU A 363 -5.91 -28.05 2.45
CA GLU A 363 -7.17 -28.50 1.87
C GLU A 363 -7.92 -27.35 1.19
N ILE A 364 -7.92 -26.14 1.75
CA ILE A 364 -8.40 -24.92 1.07
C ILE A 364 -7.64 -24.70 -0.24
N GLY A 365 -6.31 -24.81 -0.21
CA GLY A 365 -5.44 -24.66 -1.37
C GLY A 365 -5.77 -25.64 -2.50
N LYS A 366 -5.94 -26.91 -2.13
CA LYS A 366 -6.33 -28.01 -3.01
C LYS A 366 -7.74 -27.79 -3.59
N LEU A 367 -8.74 -27.50 -2.75
CA LEU A 367 -10.12 -27.25 -3.20
C LEU A 367 -10.18 -26.12 -4.24
N ILE A 368 -9.45 -25.02 -4.02
CA ILE A 368 -9.37 -23.91 -4.98
C ILE A 368 -8.68 -24.35 -6.28
N ALA A 369 -7.52 -25.00 -6.18
CA ALA A 369 -6.75 -25.42 -7.34
C ALA A 369 -7.49 -26.45 -8.23
N GLU A 370 -8.09 -27.48 -7.62
CA GLU A 370 -8.74 -28.58 -8.35
C GLU A 370 -10.11 -28.21 -8.94
N ASN A 371 -10.85 -27.27 -8.32
CA ASN A 371 -12.26 -27.02 -8.67
C ASN A 371 -12.54 -25.62 -9.25
N LEU A 372 -11.68 -24.63 -9.00
CA LEU A 372 -11.94 -23.23 -9.34
C LEU A 372 -10.90 -22.61 -10.28
N VAL A 373 -9.64 -23.05 -10.22
CA VAL A 373 -8.58 -22.55 -11.13
C VAL A 373 -8.56 -23.38 -12.41
N GLU A 374 -8.64 -22.71 -13.56
CA GLU A 374 -8.53 -23.30 -14.89
C GLU A 374 -7.13 -23.06 -15.48
N ASP A 375 -6.62 -23.98 -16.32
CA ASP A 375 -5.44 -23.70 -17.15
C ASP A 375 -5.65 -22.40 -17.96
N GLY A 376 -4.61 -21.59 -18.13
CA GLY A 376 -4.70 -20.27 -18.77
C GLY A 376 -5.31 -19.17 -17.89
N ALA A 377 -5.62 -19.44 -16.61
CA ALA A 377 -6.13 -18.42 -15.69
C ALA A 377 -5.10 -17.33 -15.35
N THR A 378 -5.56 -16.08 -15.35
CA THR A 378 -4.80 -14.95 -14.79
C THR A 378 -5.14 -14.83 -13.31
N LEU A 379 -4.14 -14.94 -12.43
CA LEU A 379 -4.33 -14.99 -10.99
C LEU A 379 -4.05 -13.63 -10.32
N GLN A 380 -4.86 -13.30 -9.32
CA GLN A 380 -4.54 -12.38 -8.23
C GLN A 380 -4.62 -13.12 -6.90
N MET A 381 -3.69 -12.82 -6.00
CA MET A 381 -3.72 -13.25 -4.61
C MET A 381 -2.83 -12.38 -3.73
N GLY A 382 -3.13 -12.31 -2.43
CA GLY A 382 -2.30 -11.61 -1.44
C GLY A 382 -1.18 -12.48 -0.85
N ILE A 383 -0.52 -11.97 0.19
CA ILE A 383 0.33 -12.78 1.09
C ILE A 383 -0.50 -13.66 2.03
N GLY A 384 0.13 -14.75 2.49
CA GLY A 384 -0.34 -15.56 3.60
C GLY A 384 -0.30 -17.04 3.29
N SER A 385 -0.47 -17.85 4.34
CA SER A 385 -0.47 -19.31 4.29
C SER A 385 -1.55 -19.90 3.38
N ILE A 386 -2.74 -19.29 3.28
CA ILE A 386 -3.78 -19.70 2.33
C ILE A 386 -3.35 -19.46 0.86
N PRO A 387 -2.98 -18.23 0.42
CA PRO A 387 -2.37 -18.02 -0.90
C PRO A 387 -1.17 -18.92 -1.20
N ASP A 388 -0.27 -19.12 -0.23
CA ASP A 388 0.88 -20.02 -0.37
C ASP A 388 0.49 -21.48 -0.57
N ALA A 389 -0.57 -21.95 0.10
CA ALA A 389 -1.12 -23.29 -0.07
C ALA A 389 -1.76 -23.45 -1.46
N VAL A 390 -2.51 -22.46 -1.94
CA VAL A 390 -3.06 -22.45 -3.31
C VAL A 390 -1.92 -22.52 -4.34
N LEU A 391 -0.92 -21.63 -4.25
CA LEU A 391 0.25 -21.65 -5.13
C LEU A 391 0.98 -23.00 -5.11
N SER A 392 1.04 -23.65 -3.96
CA SER A 392 1.67 -24.97 -3.83
C SER A 392 0.88 -26.08 -4.54
N ALA A 393 -0.45 -25.98 -4.60
CA ALA A 393 -1.34 -26.92 -5.28
C ALA A 393 -1.42 -26.70 -6.81
N LEU A 394 -1.06 -25.50 -7.30
CA LEU A 394 -1.15 -25.15 -8.73
C LEU A 394 0.01 -25.66 -9.62
N LYS A 395 0.93 -26.48 -9.09
CA LYS A 395 2.12 -26.96 -9.84
C LYS A 395 1.79 -27.80 -11.08
N GLY A 396 0.61 -28.42 -11.13
CA GLY A 396 0.15 -29.23 -12.27
C GLY A 396 -0.55 -28.43 -13.38
N HIS A 397 -0.95 -27.19 -13.09
CA HIS A 397 -1.64 -26.31 -14.04
C HIS A 397 -0.69 -25.72 -15.08
N LYS A 398 -1.26 -25.25 -16.19
CA LYS A 398 -0.53 -24.74 -17.35
C LYS A 398 -0.98 -23.35 -17.77
N HIS A 399 -0.07 -22.64 -18.42
CA HIS A 399 -0.32 -21.34 -19.06
C HIS A 399 -0.88 -20.24 -18.15
N LEU A 400 -0.70 -20.38 -16.83
CA LEU A 400 -1.16 -19.40 -15.85
C LEU A 400 -0.48 -18.04 -16.07
N GLY A 401 -1.22 -16.98 -15.76
CA GLY A 401 -0.74 -15.61 -15.76
C GLY A 401 -0.86 -14.97 -14.39
N ILE A 402 -0.14 -13.86 -14.17
CA ILE A 402 -0.24 -13.03 -12.96
C ILE A 402 -0.61 -11.60 -13.34
N HIS A 403 -1.72 -11.13 -12.80
CA HIS A 403 -2.10 -9.71 -12.74
C HIS A 403 -2.66 -9.49 -11.34
N SER A 404 -1.82 -9.05 -10.42
CA SER A 404 -2.11 -9.07 -8.99
C SER A 404 -1.71 -7.74 -8.36
N GLU A 405 -2.44 -7.27 -7.36
CA GLU A 405 -2.00 -6.16 -6.49
C GLU A 405 -0.56 -6.40 -6.00
N MET A 406 -0.28 -7.63 -5.57
CA MET A 406 1.04 -8.04 -5.11
C MET A 406 1.32 -9.52 -5.35
N PHE A 407 2.58 -9.93 -5.27
CA PHE A 407 2.96 -11.35 -5.30
C PHE A 407 4.14 -11.69 -4.36
N SER A 408 4.31 -12.98 -4.11
CA SER A 408 5.31 -13.53 -3.18
C SER A 408 6.00 -14.79 -3.75
N ASP A 409 6.83 -15.45 -2.94
CA ASP A 409 7.74 -16.54 -3.31
C ASP A 409 7.16 -17.69 -4.14
N GLY A 410 5.86 -17.98 -4.04
CA GLY A 410 5.23 -19.09 -4.76
C GLY A 410 5.02 -18.82 -6.25
N VAL A 411 4.93 -17.55 -6.65
CA VAL A 411 4.95 -17.19 -8.07
C VAL A 411 6.30 -17.59 -8.67
N VAL A 412 7.40 -17.40 -7.94
CA VAL A 412 8.74 -17.85 -8.38
C VAL A 412 8.79 -19.37 -8.55
N ASP A 413 8.16 -20.13 -7.66
CA ASP A 413 8.14 -21.60 -7.73
C ASP A 413 7.32 -22.09 -8.94
N LEU A 414 6.16 -21.47 -9.20
CA LEU A 414 5.30 -21.81 -10.34
C LEU A 414 5.85 -21.34 -11.70
N VAL A 415 6.63 -20.25 -11.74
CA VAL A 415 7.43 -19.90 -12.93
C VAL A 415 8.50 -20.96 -13.18
N LYS A 416 9.25 -21.36 -12.14
CA LYS A 416 10.32 -22.36 -12.28
C LYS A 416 9.83 -23.74 -12.71
N CYS A 417 8.60 -24.14 -12.36
CA CYS A 417 8.02 -25.39 -12.85
C CYS A 417 7.20 -25.24 -14.16
N GLY A 418 7.20 -24.05 -14.79
CA GLY A 418 6.52 -23.80 -16.06
C GLY A 418 5.00 -23.66 -16.00
N ALA A 419 4.41 -23.66 -14.81
CA ALA A 419 2.96 -23.47 -14.64
C ALA A 419 2.53 -22.03 -14.96
N ILE A 420 3.33 -21.04 -14.51
CA ILE A 420 3.17 -19.63 -14.89
C ILE A 420 4.04 -19.32 -16.10
N THR A 421 3.40 -18.84 -17.18
CA THR A 421 4.07 -18.37 -18.40
C THR A 421 3.55 -17.03 -18.90
N ASN A 422 2.39 -16.57 -18.39
CA ASN A 422 1.72 -15.35 -18.82
C ASN A 422 1.35 -15.32 -20.32
N SER A 423 1.36 -16.46 -21.03
CA SER A 423 1.14 -16.53 -22.48
C SER A 423 -0.31 -16.26 -22.89
N GLU A 424 -1.28 -16.66 -22.05
CA GLU A 424 -2.72 -16.56 -22.33
C GLU A 424 -3.39 -15.28 -21.80
N LYS A 425 -2.66 -14.41 -21.10
CA LYS A 425 -3.17 -13.10 -20.66
C LYS A 425 -3.65 -12.27 -21.85
N SER A 426 -4.71 -11.49 -21.68
CA SER A 426 -5.21 -10.60 -22.72
C SER A 426 -4.32 -9.35 -22.90
N MET A 427 -3.72 -8.87 -21.81
CA MET A 427 -2.85 -7.69 -21.73
C MET A 427 -1.55 -8.05 -20.98
N HIS A 428 -0.44 -7.35 -21.25
CA HIS A 428 0.88 -7.64 -20.68
C HIS A 428 1.28 -9.14 -20.83
N LYS A 429 1.13 -9.66 -22.06
CA LYS A 429 1.50 -11.04 -22.40
C LYS A 429 2.98 -11.31 -22.12
N GLY A 430 3.27 -12.48 -21.57
CA GLY A 430 4.62 -12.88 -21.16
C GLY A 430 5.13 -12.18 -19.89
N LYS A 431 4.34 -11.29 -19.27
CA LYS A 431 4.77 -10.51 -18.10
C LYS A 431 3.90 -10.74 -16.86
N ILE A 432 4.55 -10.88 -15.72
CA ILE A 432 3.98 -10.81 -14.37
C ILE A 432 3.73 -9.34 -14.06
N ILE A 433 2.49 -9.01 -13.68
CA ILE A 433 2.10 -7.65 -13.28
C ILE A 433 1.83 -7.63 -11.79
N GLY A 434 2.52 -6.72 -11.10
CA GLY A 434 2.38 -6.41 -9.67
C GLY A 434 2.23 -4.90 -9.43
N SER A 435 1.89 -4.49 -8.21
CA SER A 435 2.03 -3.09 -7.76
C SER A 435 2.99 -2.96 -6.57
N PHE A 436 3.06 -3.98 -5.71
CA PHE A 436 4.15 -4.19 -4.75
C PHE A 436 4.45 -5.70 -4.59
N LEU A 437 5.53 -6.05 -3.89
CA LEU A 437 5.89 -7.44 -3.62
C LEU A 437 6.62 -7.58 -2.29
N MET A 438 6.52 -8.77 -1.69
CA MET A 438 7.10 -9.03 -0.37
C MET A 438 7.29 -10.55 -0.16
N GLY A 439 8.44 -10.94 0.37
CA GLY A 439 8.80 -12.36 0.52
C GLY A 439 10.23 -12.54 1.03
N SER A 440 10.85 -13.66 0.68
CA SER A 440 12.24 -13.97 1.00
C SER A 440 13.23 -13.31 0.02
N GLN A 441 14.53 -13.41 0.31
CA GLN A 441 15.58 -13.01 -0.64
C GLN A 441 15.42 -13.67 -2.03
N LYS A 442 14.92 -14.92 -2.10
CA LYS A 442 14.66 -15.64 -3.36
C LYS A 442 13.72 -14.87 -4.29
N LEU A 443 12.75 -14.15 -3.74
CA LEU A 443 11.85 -13.29 -4.50
C LEU A 443 12.55 -12.04 -5.00
N TYR A 444 13.34 -11.38 -4.15
CA TYR A 444 14.04 -10.15 -4.49
C TYR A 444 15.12 -10.39 -5.55
N ASP A 445 15.86 -11.49 -5.45
CA ASP A 445 16.82 -11.92 -6.47
C ASP A 445 16.13 -12.25 -7.81
N PHE A 446 14.94 -12.87 -7.77
CA PHE A 446 14.18 -13.24 -8.98
C PHE A 446 13.62 -12.04 -9.76
N VAL A 447 13.29 -10.92 -9.09
CA VAL A 447 12.72 -9.74 -9.73
C VAL A 447 13.74 -8.65 -10.09
N HIS A 448 14.98 -8.76 -9.61
CA HIS A 448 16.07 -7.84 -9.93
C HIS A 448 16.45 -7.94 -11.41
N ASP A 449 16.32 -6.83 -12.15
CA ASP A 449 16.57 -6.68 -13.60
C ASP A 449 15.93 -7.78 -14.48
N ASN A 450 14.79 -8.35 -14.04
CA ASN A 450 14.06 -9.38 -14.77
C ASN A 450 12.97 -8.76 -15.68
N PRO A 451 13.12 -8.78 -17.02
CA PRO A 451 12.21 -8.10 -17.95
C PRO A 451 10.83 -8.78 -18.10
N SER A 452 10.63 -9.95 -17.47
CA SER A 452 9.30 -10.58 -17.35
C SER A 452 8.45 -10.00 -16.22
N ILE A 453 8.99 -9.07 -15.43
CA ILE A 453 8.31 -8.41 -14.30
C ILE A 453 8.04 -6.94 -14.65
N GLU A 454 6.80 -6.49 -14.48
CA GLU A 454 6.44 -5.07 -14.48
C GLU A 454 5.66 -4.75 -13.19
N MET A 455 6.16 -3.74 -12.46
CA MET A 455 5.52 -3.19 -11.27
C MET A 455 4.88 -1.85 -11.65
N LEU A 456 3.56 -1.74 -11.56
CA LEU A 456 2.79 -0.61 -12.06
C LEU A 456 2.02 0.10 -10.95
N ALA A 457 1.62 1.35 -11.20
CA ALA A 457 0.82 2.13 -10.26
C ALA A 457 -0.51 1.45 -9.94
N VAL A 458 -0.97 1.58 -8.69
CA VAL A 458 -2.08 0.78 -8.17
C VAL A 458 -3.45 1.18 -8.75
N ASP A 459 -3.60 2.42 -9.20
CA ASP A 459 -4.75 2.90 -9.97
C ASP A 459 -4.81 2.34 -11.41
N HIS A 460 -3.76 1.66 -11.87
CA HIS A 460 -3.79 0.79 -13.06
C HIS A 460 -3.99 -0.69 -12.67
N VAL A 461 -3.19 -1.22 -11.75
CA VAL A 461 -3.21 -2.66 -11.40
C VAL A 461 -4.56 -3.07 -10.81
N ASN A 462 -5.14 -2.22 -9.96
CA ASN A 462 -6.40 -2.46 -9.29
C ASN A 462 -7.60 -1.79 -10.00
N ASP A 463 -7.46 -1.30 -11.23
CA ASP A 463 -8.62 -0.83 -12.01
C ASP A 463 -9.49 -2.02 -12.42
N THR A 464 -10.76 -2.01 -12.00
CA THR A 464 -11.76 -3.02 -12.33
C THR A 464 -11.96 -3.19 -13.84
N ASP A 465 -11.79 -2.12 -14.63
CA ASP A 465 -11.88 -2.18 -16.09
C ASP A 465 -10.64 -2.84 -16.71
N ILE A 466 -9.51 -2.88 -16.01
CA ILE A 466 -8.28 -3.59 -16.43
C ILE A 466 -8.36 -5.05 -15.96
N ILE A 467 -8.70 -5.29 -14.70
CA ILE A 467 -8.88 -6.62 -14.11
C ILE A 467 -9.92 -7.43 -14.89
N SER A 468 -11.07 -6.83 -15.21
CA SER A 468 -12.16 -7.52 -15.94
C SER A 468 -11.81 -7.89 -17.38
N LYS A 469 -10.77 -7.29 -17.97
CA LYS A 469 -10.27 -7.67 -19.31
C LYS A 469 -9.32 -8.88 -19.26
N GLN A 470 -8.78 -9.25 -18.10
CA GLN A 470 -7.83 -10.38 -17.97
C GLN A 470 -8.52 -11.73 -18.22
N THR A 471 -7.82 -12.62 -18.93
CA THR A 471 -8.30 -13.96 -19.28
C THR A 471 -8.56 -14.78 -18.02
N LYS A 472 -9.78 -15.34 -17.87
CA LYS A 472 -10.18 -16.22 -16.76
C LYS A 472 -9.80 -15.66 -15.39
N MET A 473 -10.00 -14.35 -15.19
CA MET A 473 -9.45 -13.63 -14.05
C MET A 473 -9.88 -14.23 -12.70
N THR A 474 -8.93 -14.80 -11.97
CA THR A 474 -9.16 -15.57 -10.75
C THR A 474 -8.55 -14.85 -9.56
N ALA A 475 -9.41 -14.29 -8.71
CA ALA A 475 -9.04 -13.40 -7.61
C ALA A 475 -9.26 -14.12 -6.27
N ILE A 476 -8.18 -14.48 -5.57
CA ILE A 476 -8.22 -15.28 -4.34
C ILE A 476 -7.81 -14.42 -3.15
N ASN A 477 -8.75 -14.15 -2.25
CA ASN A 477 -8.55 -13.24 -1.13
C ASN A 477 -9.01 -13.87 0.19
N SER A 478 -8.29 -13.57 1.28
CA SER A 478 -8.62 -14.05 2.62
C SER A 478 -9.54 -13.08 3.38
N CYS A 479 -10.26 -13.59 4.39
CA CYS A 479 -11.09 -12.74 5.27
C CYS A 479 -11.04 -13.17 6.74
N ILE A 480 -11.56 -12.29 7.61
CA ILE A 480 -11.66 -12.50 9.06
C ILE A 480 -12.91 -13.33 9.38
N SER A 481 -14.06 -12.98 8.80
CA SER A 481 -15.32 -13.72 8.99
C SER A 481 -16.33 -13.47 7.87
N VAL A 482 -17.22 -14.43 7.63
CA VAL A 482 -18.35 -14.33 6.70
C VAL A 482 -19.66 -14.56 7.45
N ASP A 483 -20.65 -13.69 7.29
CA ASP A 483 -21.97 -13.91 7.91
C ASP A 483 -22.89 -14.81 7.08
N LEU A 484 -23.94 -15.38 7.69
CA LEU A 484 -24.91 -16.26 7.02
C LEU A 484 -25.67 -15.64 5.83
N SER A 485 -25.51 -14.35 5.55
CA SER A 485 -26.05 -13.67 4.36
C SER A 485 -25.01 -13.40 3.27
N GLY A 486 -23.74 -13.75 3.51
CA GLY A 486 -22.61 -13.53 2.63
C GLY A 486 -21.93 -12.16 2.77
N GLN A 487 -22.06 -11.47 3.91
CA GLN A 487 -21.19 -10.30 4.17
C GLN A 487 -19.81 -10.76 4.59
N VAL A 488 -18.78 -10.17 4.00
CA VAL A 488 -17.38 -10.50 4.28
C VAL A 488 -16.74 -9.35 5.04
N ASN A 489 -16.22 -9.65 6.23
CA ASN A 489 -15.35 -8.76 6.99
C ASN A 489 -13.89 -9.20 6.79
N ALA A 490 -13.02 -8.27 6.42
CA ALA A 490 -11.60 -8.53 6.20
C ALA A 490 -10.66 -7.46 6.81
N ASP A 491 -11.18 -6.35 7.32
CA ASP A 491 -10.38 -5.19 7.77
C ASP A 491 -10.32 -5.00 9.30
N SER A 492 -11.23 -5.64 10.05
CA SER A 492 -11.52 -5.28 11.44
C SER A 492 -12.04 -6.47 12.28
N ILE A 493 -11.98 -6.35 13.61
CA ILE A 493 -12.48 -7.34 14.56
C ILE A 493 -13.44 -6.61 15.50
N GLY A 494 -14.72 -6.57 15.11
CA GLY A 494 -15.67 -5.60 15.65
C GLY A 494 -15.19 -4.18 15.38
N THR A 495 -15.33 -3.29 16.35
CA THR A 495 -14.82 -1.90 16.27
C THR A 495 -13.30 -1.78 16.16
N ARG A 496 -12.51 -2.84 16.43
CA ARG A 496 -11.05 -2.78 16.39
C ARG A 496 -10.51 -2.99 14.98
N MET A 497 -10.03 -1.91 14.37
CA MET A 497 -9.36 -1.94 13.07
C MET A 497 -8.10 -2.83 13.08
N TYR A 498 -7.88 -3.57 11.99
CA TYR A 498 -6.82 -4.57 11.86
C TYR A 498 -5.98 -4.39 10.58
N SER A 499 -6.58 -4.04 9.45
CA SER A 499 -5.90 -3.85 8.15
C SER A 499 -6.56 -2.70 7.38
N GLY A 500 -7.29 -2.98 6.30
CA GLY A 500 -7.97 -1.99 5.48
C GLY A 500 -8.69 -2.68 4.33
N PHE A 501 -9.36 -1.90 3.48
CA PHE A 501 -10.05 -2.43 2.30
C PHE A 501 -9.08 -3.09 1.32
N GLY A 502 -7.92 -2.47 1.09
CA GLY A 502 -6.96 -2.90 0.07
C GLY A 502 -7.63 -2.96 -1.31
N GLY A 503 -7.13 -3.82 -2.18
CA GLY A 503 -7.76 -4.16 -3.45
C GLY A 503 -8.68 -5.37 -3.43
N GLN A 504 -9.08 -5.87 -2.25
CA GLN A 504 -9.93 -7.07 -2.18
C GLN A 504 -11.19 -6.88 -3.03
N LEU A 505 -11.91 -5.78 -2.86
CA LEU A 505 -13.14 -5.54 -3.62
C LEU A 505 -12.85 -5.20 -5.09
N ASP A 506 -11.77 -4.47 -5.38
CA ASP A 506 -11.33 -4.17 -6.76
C ASP A 506 -11.21 -5.49 -7.56
N PHE A 507 -10.48 -6.46 -7.02
CA PHE A 507 -10.24 -7.75 -7.66
C PHE A 507 -11.44 -8.69 -7.64
N ILE A 508 -12.17 -8.77 -6.52
CA ILE A 508 -13.40 -9.57 -6.42
C ILE A 508 -14.46 -9.07 -7.40
N TYR A 509 -14.62 -7.75 -7.56
CA TYR A 509 -15.58 -7.19 -8.52
C TYR A 509 -15.09 -7.35 -9.97
N GLY A 510 -13.83 -7.01 -10.26
CA GLY A 510 -13.24 -7.15 -11.60
C GLY A 510 -13.34 -8.59 -12.13
N ALA A 511 -13.03 -9.59 -11.30
CA ALA A 511 -13.24 -11.00 -11.64
C ALA A 511 -14.73 -11.38 -11.78
N ALA A 512 -15.62 -10.84 -10.94
CA ALA A 512 -17.07 -11.10 -11.03
C ALA A 512 -17.73 -10.59 -12.33
N ILE A 513 -17.16 -9.53 -12.95
CA ILE A 513 -17.68 -8.91 -14.18
C ILE A 513 -16.87 -9.27 -15.43
N ALA A 514 -15.83 -10.11 -15.30
CA ALA A 514 -14.87 -10.47 -16.35
C ALA A 514 -15.49 -10.59 -17.76
N ALA A 515 -14.83 -10.01 -18.76
CA ALA A 515 -15.36 -9.87 -20.11
C ALA A 515 -15.68 -11.22 -20.77
N ASP A 516 -14.84 -12.23 -20.52
CA ASP A 516 -15.00 -13.61 -20.99
C ASP A 516 -16.04 -14.44 -20.22
N LYS A 517 -16.60 -13.90 -19.12
CA LYS A 517 -17.53 -14.54 -18.18
C LYS A 517 -16.99 -15.80 -17.49
N LYS A 518 -15.66 -15.98 -17.44
CA LYS A 518 -14.99 -17.10 -16.77
C LYS A 518 -14.30 -16.73 -15.46
N GLY A 519 -14.28 -15.45 -15.09
CA GLY A 519 -13.62 -14.98 -13.87
C GLY A 519 -14.14 -15.62 -12.57
N LYS A 520 -13.24 -15.83 -11.61
CA LYS A 520 -13.46 -16.57 -10.37
C LYS A 520 -13.07 -15.71 -9.15
N PRO A 521 -13.99 -14.93 -8.60
CA PRO A 521 -13.76 -14.20 -7.35
C PRO A 521 -14.04 -15.10 -6.12
N ILE A 522 -12.99 -15.33 -5.34
CA ILE A 522 -12.91 -16.34 -4.28
C ILE A 522 -12.52 -15.68 -2.96
N ILE A 523 -13.35 -15.92 -1.94
CA ILE A 523 -13.08 -15.57 -0.54
C ILE A 523 -12.73 -16.85 0.22
N ALA A 524 -11.51 -16.94 0.73
CA ALA A 524 -11.00 -18.11 1.43
C ALA A 524 -10.81 -17.83 2.93
N LEU A 525 -11.10 -18.82 3.78
CA LEU A 525 -10.86 -18.76 5.20
C LEU A 525 -10.82 -20.15 5.83
N GLU A 526 -9.93 -20.40 6.80
CA GLU A 526 -10.16 -21.47 7.77
C GLU A 526 -11.52 -21.25 8.45
N SER A 527 -12.30 -22.32 8.65
CA SER A 527 -13.67 -22.25 9.16
C SER A 527 -13.75 -21.86 10.64
N THR A 528 -12.63 -21.99 11.37
CA THR A 528 -12.50 -21.61 12.79
C THR A 528 -11.25 -20.78 13.07
N THR A 529 -11.23 -20.12 14.23
CA THR A 529 -10.02 -19.53 14.81
C THR A 529 -9.17 -20.58 15.53
N LYS A 530 -7.94 -20.21 15.93
CA LYS A 530 -7.07 -21.06 16.78
C LYS A 530 -7.67 -21.40 18.16
N THR A 531 -8.71 -20.68 18.61
CA THR A 531 -9.47 -20.97 19.83
C THR A 531 -10.74 -21.78 19.57
N GLY A 532 -10.98 -22.18 18.32
CA GLY A 532 -12.16 -22.94 17.90
C GLY A 532 -13.44 -22.12 17.71
N GLU A 533 -13.38 -20.78 17.75
CA GLU A 533 -14.53 -19.92 17.40
C GLU A 533 -14.86 -20.06 15.91
N SER A 534 -16.14 -20.11 15.53
CA SER A 534 -16.56 -20.14 14.12
C SER A 534 -16.23 -18.82 13.42
N LYS A 535 -15.66 -18.88 12.21
CA LYS A 535 -15.48 -17.72 11.33
C LYS A 535 -16.59 -17.56 10.29
N ILE A 536 -17.42 -18.59 10.11
CA ILE A 536 -18.77 -18.44 9.53
C ILE A 536 -19.72 -18.15 10.68
N VAL A 537 -20.38 -17.00 10.66
CA VAL A 537 -21.07 -16.42 11.84
C VAL A 537 -22.53 -16.04 11.56
N PRO A 538 -23.44 -16.07 12.56
CA PRO A 538 -24.82 -15.63 12.35
C PRO A 538 -24.94 -14.17 11.91
N TYR A 539 -24.10 -13.32 12.50
CA TYR A 539 -23.94 -11.89 12.20
C TYR A 539 -22.46 -11.56 12.32
N LEU A 540 -21.99 -10.54 11.60
CA LEU A 540 -20.65 -9.97 11.87
C LEU A 540 -20.62 -9.37 13.29
N LYS A 541 -19.44 -9.33 13.91
CA LYS A 541 -19.25 -8.69 15.23
C LYS A 541 -19.67 -7.21 15.13
N GLU A 542 -20.25 -6.66 16.20
CA GLU A 542 -20.73 -5.28 16.23
C GLU A 542 -19.59 -4.30 15.88
N GLY A 543 -19.89 -3.34 14.99
CA GLY A 543 -18.91 -2.38 14.47
C GLY A 543 -17.90 -2.92 13.44
N ALA A 544 -17.98 -4.21 13.04
CA ALA A 544 -17.08 -4.75 12.02
C ALA A 544 -17.37 -4.19 10.61
N GLY A 545 -16.32 -3.83 9.89
CA GLY A 545 -16.35 -3.38 8.51
C GLY A 545 -16.77 -4.48 7.53
N VAL A 546 -17.65 -4.12 6.59
CA VAL A 546 -17.99 -4.98 5.45
C VAL A 546 -17.12 -4.56 4.27
N VAL A 547 -16.11 -5.36 3.95
CA VAL A 547 -15.19 -5.11 2.84
C VAL A 547 -15.78 -5.62 1.52
N THR A 548 -16.27 -6.86 1.50
CA THR A 548 -17.01 -7.42 0.37
C THR A 548 -18.49 -7.59 0.75
N THR A 549 -19.38 -6.90 0.04
CA THR A 549 -20.81 -6.89 0.35
C THR A 549 -21.53 -8.15 -0.17
N ARG A 550 -22.75 -8.40 0.34
CA ARG A 550 -23.62 -9.51 -0.08
C ARG A 550 -23.82 -9.60 -1.60
N GLY A 551 -23.82 -8.46 -2.30
CA GLY A 551 -24.00 -8.41 -3.75
C GLY A 551 -22.76 -8.78 -4.56
N HIS A 552 -21.57 -8.67 -3.97
CA HIS A 552 -20.28 -8.92 -4.64
C HIS A 552 -19.74 -10.33 -4.42
N VAL A 553 -20.00 -10.92 -3.24
CA VAL A 553 -19.51 -12.28 -2.93
C VAL A 553 -20.03 -13.32 -3.93
N ARG A 554 -19.13 -14.21 -4.39
CA ARG A 554 -19.46 -15.37 -5.23
C ARG A 554 -19.06 -16.65 -4.51
N TYR A 555 -17.78 -17.05 -4.58
CA TYR A 555 -17.29 -18.26 -3.93
C TYR A 555 -16.76 -17.95 -2.53
N VAL A 556 -17.18 -18.75 -1.54
CA VAL A 556 -16.58 -18.82 -0.21
C VAL A 556 -16.01 -20.22 -0.03
N VAL A 557 -14.75 -20.34 0.43
CA VAL A 557 -14.04 -21.63 0.55
C VAL A 557 -13.44 -21.79 1.93
N THR A 558 -13.69 -22.95 2.53
CA THR A 558 -13.05 -23.43 3.77
C THR A 558 -12.46 -24.82 3.54
N GLU A 559 -11.79 -25.36 4.55
CA GLU A 559 -11.32 -26.75 4.63
C GLU A 559 -12.45 -27.80 4.60
N HIS A 560 -13.71 -27.36 4.54
CA HIS A 560 -14.89 -28.22 4.44
C HIS A 560 -15.65 -28.10 3.11
N GLY A 561 -15.15 -27.31 2.15
CA GLY A 561 -15.68 -27.24 0.80
C GLY A 561 -15.91 -25.82 0.27
N ILE A 562 -16.67 -25.73 -0.82
CA ILE A 562 -16.91 -24.52 -1.60
C ILE A 562 -18.40 -24.17 -1.57
N ALA A 563 -18.73 -22.94 -1.19
CA ALA A 563 -20.07 -22.37 -1.29
C ALA A 563 -20.10 -21.28 -2.37
N ASP A 564 -20.75 -21.57 -3.50
CA ASP A 564 -21.16 -20.54 -4.45
C ASP A 564 -22.42 -19.82 -3.93
N LEU A 565 -22.39 -18.50 -3.82
CA LEU A 565 -23.47 -17.65 -3.31
C LEU A 565 -24.16 -16.82 -4.42
N PHE A 566 -23.77 -16.98 -5.68
CA PHE A 566 -24.38 -16.27 -6.80
C PHE A 566 -25.82 -16.75 -7.06
N GLY A 567 -26.73 -15.81 -7.32
CA GLY A 567 -28.16 -16.08 -7.55
C GLY A 567 -28.94 -16.62 -6.33
N LYS A 568 -28.27 -17.10 -5.28
CA LYS A 568 -28.88 -17.74 -4.11
C LYS A 568 -29.61 -16.74 -3.20
N SER A 569 -30.80 -17.11 -2.75
CA SER A 569 -31.56 -16.41 -1.71
C SER A 569 -30.84 -16.45 -0.35
N LEU A 570 -31.31 -15.67 0.65
CA LEU A 570 -30.74 -15.71 2.00
C LEU A 570 -30.84 -17.10 2.65
N GLN A 571 -31.94 -17.83 2.39
CA GLN A 571 -32.12 -19.22 2.81
C GLN A 571 -31.03 -20.13 2.23
N GLN A 572 -30.85 -20.08 0.90
CA GLN A 572 -29.90 -20.90 0.17
C GLN A 572 -28.44 -20.54 0.47
N ARG A 573 -28.14 -19.26 0.69
CA ARG A 573 -26.83 -18.79 1.15
C ARG A 573 -26.50 -19.30 2.53
N SER A 574 -27.45 -19.22 3.47
CA SER A 574 -27.24 -19.75 4.82
C SER A 574 -26.97 -21.26 4.81
N TYR A 575 -27.72 -22.01 3.99
CA TYR A 575 -27.50 -23.45 3.79
C TYR A 575 -26.10 -23.76 3.22
N ALA A 576 -25.72 -23.09 2.12
CA ALA A 576 -24.42 -23.29 1.50
C ALA A 576 -23.25 -22.95 2.44
N LEU A 577 -23.34 -21.85 3.21
CA LEU A 577 -22.33 -21.45 4.18
C LEU A 577 -22.25 -22.40 5.39
N ILE A 578 -23.38 -22.90 5.88
CA ILE A 578 -23.41 -23.89 6.98
C ILE A 578 -22.75 -25.20 6.55
N ASN A 579 -22.95 -25.64 5.31
CA ASN A 579 -22.34 -26.86 4.79
C ASN A 579 -20.81 -26.81 4.69
N ILE A 580 -20.22 -25.61 4.61
CA ILE A 580 -18.77 -25.39 4.65
C ILE A 580 -18.27 -24.86 6.01
N ALA A 581 -19.15 -24.75 7.02
CA ALA A 581 -18.73 -24.45 8.39
C ALA A 581 -18.18 -25.70 9.09
N HIS A 582 -17.37 -25.50 10.14
CA HIS A 582 -16.89 -26.60 10.97
C HIS A 582 -18.06 -27.41 11.55
N PRO A 583 -18.04 -28.76 11.50
CA PRO A 583 -19.16 -29.61 11.93
C PRO A 583 -19.74 -29.23 13.30
N LYS A 584 -18.86 -28.94 14.28
CA LYS A 584 -19.23 -28.51 15.65
C LYS A 584 -20.17 -27.28 15.70
N HIS A 585 -20.13 -26.40 14.71
CA HIS A 585 -20.87 -25.14 14.70
C HIS A 585 -22.15 -25.17 13.85
N ARG A 586 -22.36 -26.22 13.05
CA ARG A 586 -23.45 -26.27 12.05
C ARG A 586 -24.85 -26.21 12.67
N GLU A 587 -25.07 -26.88 13.79
CA GLU A 587 -26.36 -26.86 14.50
C GLU A 587 -26.69 -25.46 15.02
N ALA A 588 -25.76 -24.83 15.73
CA ALA A 588 -25.92 -23.48 16.25
C ALA A 588 -26.13 -22.44 15.14
N LEU A 589 -25.40 -22.56 14.02
CA LEU A 589 -25.60 -21.72 12.84
C LEU A 589 -26.95 -21.97 12.17
N THR A 590 -27.44 -23.21 12.12
CA THR A 590 -28.76 -23.56 11.57
C THR A 590 -29.89 -22.95 12.39
N LYS A 591 -29.82 -23.07 13.73
CA LYS A 591 -30.76 -22.42 14.64
C LYS A 591 -30.76 -20.90 14.45
N ALA A 592 -29.58 -20.28 14.44
CA ALA A 592 -29.46 -18.84 14.26
C ALA A 592 -29.91 -18.36 12.86
N ALA A 593 -29.75 -19.18 11.81
CA ALA A 593 -30.28 -18.91 10.48
C ALA A 593 -31.81 -18.86 10.48
N PHE A 594 -32.47 -19.85 11.12
CA PHE A 594 -33.92 -19.87 11.27
C PHE A 594 -34.42 -18.69 12.11
N GLU A 595 -33.76 -18.38 13.24
CA GLU A 595 -34.09 -17.24 14.08
C GLU A 595 -33.96 -15.90 13.32
N ARG A 596 -32.94 -15.76 12.46
CA ARG A 596 -32.66 -14.56 11.65
C ARG A 596 -33.59 -14.40 10.45
N PHE A 597 -33.84 -15.47 9.69
CA PHE A 597 -34.54 -15.42 8.40
C PHE A 597 -35.97 -15.97 8.43
N LYS A 598 -36.41 -16.54 9.55
CA LYS A 598 -37.74 -17.15 9.77
C LYS A 598 -38.08 -18.30 8.80
N VAL A 599 -37.05 -18.93 8.24
CA VAL A 599 -37.14 -20.07 7.33
C VAL A 599 -35.95 -21.00 7.55
N MET A 600 -36.17 -22.32 7.43
CA MET A 600 -35.09 -23.30 7.56
C MET A 600 -34.11 -23.22 6.38
N PRO A 601 -32.78 -23.26 6.61
CA PRO A 601 -31.80 -23.38 5.54
C PRO A 601 -32.10 -24.59 4.64
N SER A 602 -32.13 -24.35 3.33
CA SER A 602 -32.45 -25.33 2.27
C SER A 602 -31.59 -25.02 1.04
N PRO A 603 -31.21 -26.03 0.22
CA PRO A 603 -30.58 -25.80 -1.09
C PRO A 603 -31.45 -24.96 -2.04
#